data_AF-A0A351YYL0-F1
#
_entry.id   AF-A0A351YYL0-F1
#
_cell.length_a   1.000
_cell.length_b   1.000
_cell.length_c   1.000
_cell.angle_alpha   90.00
_cell.angle_beta   90.00
_cell.angle_gamma   90.00
#
_symmetry.space_group_name_H-M   'P 1'
#
loop_
_entity.id
_entity.type
_entity.pdbx_description
1 polymer ?
#
loop_
_entity_poly.entity_id
_entity_poly.type
_entity_poly.pdbx_seq_one_letter_code
_entity_poly.pdbx_strand_id
1 'polypeptide(L)'
;MKQKITILFIILAIFMARAFSTEQEPDILNFQEQKLRLQTGWGDPSPLETYFLQNNKKSPFRMLSSANYRGFIATWKIENDKLYLTYIDNEKSKKNQMYKVFGKKGKKAVFADWFSGVIVADNFSFLEVDDNGKIKNLDSSFSYYIYVRKGFVQNYEKIPIFELANKNKEKSPRTQEMLSLNQRYISYYFRLQSNDSIYYKNQEGRLTRKEGTSPILSYYSEDNLLWPYNWENKEKSGAPHCTWNVADKKIYLTDITLHTGTRFAGPDKTTIPLSELFKDANTKNGHFADWLNGIFIIQYGHDVEEGFYTRFEASENILISIKNGIIVKEYALGKNFDFSNRQKQYPPEIEALLKQW
;
A
#
# COMPACT_ATOMS: atom_id res chain seq x y z
N MET A 1 -46.81 -18.33 17.61
CA MET A 1 -46.24 -17.39 16.62
C MET A 1 -44.83 -16.92 16.99
N LYS A 2 -44.57 -16.48 18.23
CA LYS A 2 -43.24 -16.03 18.69
C LYS A 2 -42.10 -17.06 18.54
N GLN A 3 -42.33 -18.33 18.90
CA GLN A 3 -41.30 -19.39 18.77
C GLN A 3 -40.87 -19.67 17.32
N LYS A 4 -41.78 -19.57 16.35
CA LYS A 4 -41.45 -19.77 14.92
C LYS A 4 -40.59 -18.63 14.37
N ILE A 5 -40.78 -17.41 14.87
CA ILE A 5 -39.96 -16.24 14.51
C ILE A 5 -38.56 -16.36 15.11
N THR A 6 -38.41 -16.83 16.35
CA THR A 6 -37.10 -17.06 16.98
C THR A 6 -36.28 -18.13 16.25
N ILE A 7 -36.90 -19.25 15.84
CA ILE A 7 -36.22 -20.30 15.08
C ILE A 7 -35.75 -19.79 13.71
N LEU A 8 -36.56 -18.98 13.02
CA LEU A 8 -36.17 -18.37 11.75
C LEU A 8 -34.97 -17.44 11.91
N PHE A 9 -34.93 -16.62 12.98
CA PHE A 9 -33.80 -15.74 13.28
C PHE A 9 -32.51 -16.52 13.59
N ILE A 10 -32.59 -17.65 14.31
CA ILE A 10 -31.43 -18.50 14.61
C ILE A 10 -30.91 -19.17 13.33
N ILE A 11 -31.80 -19.67 12.47
CA ILE A 11 -31.40 -20.23 11.16
C ILE A 11 -30.73 -19.16 10.30
N LEU A 12 -31.31 -17.95 10.23
CA LEU A 12 -30.74 -16.84 9.46
C LEU A 12 -29.36 -16.42 10.01
N ALA A 13 -29.16 -16.40 11.33
CA ALA A 13 -27.88 -16.11 11.96
C ALA A 13 -26.81 -17.17 11.67
N ILE A 14 -27.18 -18.46 11.62
CA ILE A 14 -26.28 -19.56 11.26
C ILE A 14 -25.86 -19.47 9.78
N PHE A 15 -26.75 -19.00 8.88
CA PHE A 15 -26.41 -18.76 7.47
C PHE A 15 -25.54 -17.51 7.28
N MET A 16 -25.73 -16.45 8.08
CA MET A 16 -24.91 -15.23 8.01
C MET A 16 -23.50 -15.41 8.59
N ALA A 17 -23.28 -16.39 9.49
CA ALA A 17 -21.96 -16.71 10.04
C ALA A 17 -20.97 -17.35 9.04
N ARG A 18 -21.39 -17.57 7.78
CA ARG A 18 -20.56 -18.13 6.70
C ARG A 18 -20.15 -17.11 5.64
N ALA A 19 -20.06 -15.83 6.00
CA ALA A 19 -19.42 -14.84 5.15
C ALA A 19 -17.90 -15.08 5.14
N PHE A 20 -17.43 -15.98 4.28
CA PHE A 20 -16.01 -16.13 4.03
C PHE A 20 -15.53 -14.94 3.21
N SER A 21 -14.56 -14.19 3.75
CA SER A 21 -13.83 -13.19 2.97
C SER A 21 -13.20 -13.90 1.77
N THR A 22 -13.57 -13.49 0.56
CA THR A 22 -13.00 -14.07 -0.65
C THR A 22 -11.63 -13.42 -0.89
N GLU A 23 -10.57 -14.22 -0.88
CA GLU A 23 -9.22 -13.73 -1.20
C GLU A 23 -9.15 -13.27 -2.65
N GLN A 24 -8.27 -12.31 -2.92
CA GLN A 24 -7.97 -11.88 -4.29
C GLN A 24 -7.37 -13.03 -5.09
N GLU A 25 -7.85 -13.20 -6.31
CA GLU A 25 -7.26 -14.09 -7.28
C GLU A 25 -5.80 -13.68 -7.51
N PRO A 26 -4.88 -14.62 -7.30
CA PRO A 26 -3.45 -14.35 -7.31
C PRO A 26 -2.95 -14.10 -8.71
N ASP A 27 -1.85 -13.37 -8.81
CA ASP A 27 -1.09 -13.28 -10.06
C ASP A 27 -0.36 -14.61 -10.34
N ILE A 28 0.13 -14.78 -11.56
CA ILE A 28 0.91 -15.95 -11.97
C ILE A 28 2.37 -15.54 -12.09
N LEU A 29 3.30 -16.33 -11.56
CA LEU A 29 4.74 -16.15 -11.76
C LEU A 29 5.34 -17.38 -12.44
N ASN A 30 5.99 -17.19 -13.58
CA ASN A 30 6.83 -18.22 -14.21
C ASN A 30 8.28 -18.03 -13.75
N PHE A 31 8.82 -18.98 -12.99
CA PHE A 31 10.18 -18.92 -12.46
C PHE A 31 10.79 -20.33 -12.37
N GLN A 32 12.02 -20.51 -12.85
CA GLN A 32 12.72 -21.80 -12.87
C GLN A 32 11.90 -22.95 -13.46
N GLU A 33 11.28 -22.73 -14.63
CA GLU A 33 10.40 -23.69 -15.32
C GLU A 33 9.13 -24.07 -14.55
N GLN A 34 8.89 -23.43 -13.40
CA GLN A 34 7.70 -23.63 -12.59
C GLN A 34 6.70 -22.50 -12.84
N LYS A 35 5.42 -22.87 -12.89
CA LYS A 35 4.31 -21.95 -12.80
C LYS A 35 3.90 -21.86 -11.34
N LEU A 36 3.96 -20.66 -10.78
CA LEU A 36 3.71 -20.37 -9.38
C LEU A 36 2.53 -19.41 -9.23
N ARG A 37 1.88 -19.51 -8.08
CA ARG A 37 0.91 -18.52 -7.59
C ARG A 37 1.68 -17.38 -6.95
N LEU A 38 1.62 -16.18 -7.49
CA LEU A 38 2.16 -14.97 -6.87
C LEU A 38 1.12 -14.44 -5.87
N GLN A 39 1.48 -14.42 -4.60
CA GLN A 39 0.60 -13.94 -3.53
C GLN A 39 0.40 -12.43 -3.66
N THR A 40 -0.86 -12.03 -3.78
CA THR A 40 -1.27 -10.62 -3.87
C THR A 40 -2.35 -10.37 -2.84
N GLY A 41 -2.18 -9.35 -2.01
CA GLY A 41 -3.15 -9.05 -0.96
C GLY A 41 -2.94 -7.67 -0.35
N TRP A 42 -3.68 -7.40 0.73
CA TRP A 42 -3.62 -6.11 1.44
C TRP A 42 -2.23 -5.75 1.96
N GLY A 43 -1.38 -6.73 2.25
CA GLY A 43 0.01 -6.52 2.67
C GLY A 43 1.06 -6.68 1.55
N ASP A 44 0.68 -7.33 0.45
CA ASP A 44 1.56 -7.71 -0.66
C ASP A 44 1.04 -7.07 -1.95
N PRO A 45 1.36 -5.79 -2.20
CA PRO A 45 0.84 -5.09 -3.38
C PRO A 45 1.35 -5.79 -4.63
N SER A 46 0.45 -6.07 -5.58
CA SER A 46 0.87 -6.64 -6.87
C SER A 46 1.88 -5.71 -7.53
N PRO A 47 2.94 -6.23 -8.18
CA PRO A 47 3.90 -5.37 -8.86
C PRO A 47 3.27 -4.45 -9.93
N LEU A 48 2.11 -4.80 -10.50
CA LEU A 48 1.36 -3.96 -11.43
C LEU A 48 0.52 -2.88 -10.71
N GLU A 49 0.02 -3.15 -9.50
CA GLU A 49 -0.64 -2.12 -8.70
C GLU A 49 0.37 -1.07 -8.25
N THR A 50 1.57 -1.49 -7.89
CA THR A 50 2.69 -0.59 -7.59
C THR A 50 2.98 0.35 -8.77
N TYR A 51 2.91 -0.13 -10.02
CA TYR A 51 3.03 0.73 -11.20
C TYR A 51 1.95 1.82 -11.23
N PHE A 52 0.69 1.46 -11.01
CA PHE A 52 -0.42 2.42 -11.00
C PHE A 52 -0.24 3.48 -9.90
N LEU A 53 0.12 3.05 -8.69
CA LEU A 53 0.35 3.94 -7.55
C LEU A 53 1.53 4.90 -7.81
N GLN A 54 2.70 4.38 -8.15
CA GLN A 54 3.91 5.19 -8.37
C GLN A 54 3.79 6.15 -9.56
N ASN A 55 2.95 5.81 -10.55
CA ASN A 55 2.73 6.67 -11.72
C ASN A 55 1.51 7.59 -11.57
N ASN A 56 0.84 7.60 -10.41
CA ASN A 56 -0.41 8.34 -10.19
C ASN A 56 -1.46 8.05 -11.28
N LYS A 57 -1.57 6.78 -11.68
CA LYS A 57 -2.47 6.30 -12.73
C LYS A 57 -3.60 5.50 -12.11
N LYS A 58 -4.83 5.80 -12.49
CA LYS A 58 -5.95 4.92 -12.18
C LYS A 58 -5.84 3.62 -12.99
N SER A 59 -6.04 2.48 -12.33
CA SER A 59 -6.17 1.20 -13.04
C SER A 59 -7.29 1.27 -14.08
N PRO A 60 -7.05 0.85 -15.35
CA PRO A 60 -8.09 0.80 -16.38
C PRO A 60 -9.03 -0.41 -16.22
N PHE A 61 -8.76 -1.26 -15.24
CA PHE A 61 -9.53 -2.46 -14.96
C PHE A 61 -10.64 -2.17 -13.95
N ARG A 62 -11.74 -2.91 -14.06
CA ARG A 62 -12.87 -2.83 -13.13
C ARG A 62 -12.98 -4.18 -12.46
N MET A 63 -13.30 -4.17 -11.16
CA MET A 63 -13.63 -5.36 -10.39
C MET A 63 -14.52 -6.31 -11.19
N LEU A 64 -14.13 -7.58 -11.24
CA LEU A 64 -14.83 -8.64 -11.98
C LEU A 64 -15.74 -9.43 -11.06
N SER A 65 -15.28 -9.69 -9.84
CA SER A 65 -15.99 -10.46 -8.81
C SER A 65 -15.45 -10.06 -7.42
N SER A 66 -16.08 -10.57 -6.35
CA SER A 66 -15.51 -10.44 -4.98
C SER A 66 -14.17 -11.16 -4.83
N ALA A 67 -13.93 -12.20 -5.64
CA ALA A 67 -12.65 -12.91 -5.72
C ALA A 67 -11.62 -12.17 -6.58
N ASN A 68 -12.02 -11.19 -7.39
CA ASN A 68 -11.12 -10.43 -8.27
C ASN A 68 -11.50 -8.95 -8.28
N TYR A 69 -11.23 -8.30 -7.14
CA TYR A 69 -11.50 -6.88 -6.93
C TYR A 69 -10.56 -5.97 -7.73
N ARG A 70 -9.32 -6.43 -8.02
CA ARG A 70 -8.37 -5.73 -8.90
C ARG A 70 -8.87 -5.65 -10.35
N GLY A 71 -9.67 -6.63 -10.76
CA GLY A 71 -10.25 -6.73 -12.09
C GLY A 71 -9.29 -7.23 -13.17
N PHE A 72 -8.16 -7.80 -12.75
CA PHE A 72 -7.16 -8.40 -13.62
C PHE A 72 -6.35 -9.49 -12.90
N ILE A 73 -5.72 -10.36 -13.69
CA ILE A 73 -4.67 -11.29 -13.26
C ILE A 73 -3.44 -11.01 -14.12
N ALA A 74 -2.32 -10.68 -13.50
CA ALA A 74 -1.06 -10.47 -14.21
C ALA A 74 -0.25 -11.78 -14.28
N THR A 75 0.42 -12.03 -15.40
CA THR A 75 1.43 -13.09 -15.52
C THR A 75 2.80 -12.46 -15.62
N TRP A 76 3.67 -12.88 -14.72
CA TRP A 76 5.04 -12.45 -14.58
C TRP A 76 6.00 -13.56 -15.01
N LYS A 77 7.21 -13.18 -15.41
CA LYS A 77 8.32 -14.09 -15.69
C LYS A 77 9.58 -13.52 -15.08
N ILE A 78 10.35 -14.36 -14.40
CA ILE A 78 11.73 -14.03 -14.05
C ILE A 78 12.66 -14.78 -14.99
N GLU A 79 13.51 -14.06 -15.70
CA GLU A 79 14.47 -14.60 -16.65
C GLU A 79 15.73 -13.73 -16.66
N ASN A 80 16.91 -14.35 -16.57
CA ASN A 80 18.20 -13.66 -16.47
C ASN A 80 18.19 -12.57 -15.37
N ASP A 81 17.75 -12.95 -14.17
CA ASP A 81 17.63 -12.11 -12.98
C ASP A 81 16.79 -10.83 -13.16
N LYS A 82 15.86 -10.83 -14.11
CA LYS A 82 14.97 -9.70 -14.40
C LYS A 82 13.51 -10.13 -14.34
N LEU A 83 12.69 -9.29 -13.71
CA LEU A 83 11.25 -9.42 -13.63
C LEU A 83 10.59 -8.78 -14.85
N TYR A 84 9.75 -9.55 -15.53
CA TYR A 84 8.98 -9.11 -16.68
C TYR A 84 7.49 -9.37 -16.48
N LEU A 85 6.67 -8.40 -16.88
CA LEU A 85 5.25 -8.59 -17.09
C LEU A 85 5.03 -9.10 -18.52
N THR A 86 4.40 -10.27 -18.68
CA THR A 86 4.21 -10.92 -20.00
C THR A 86 2.75 -10.98 -20.43
N TYR A 87 1.82 -10.93 -19.48
CA TYR A 87 0.40 -11.00 -19.77
C TYR A 87 -0.42 -10.26 -18.72
N ILE A 88 -1.53 -9.66 -19.14
CA ILE A 88 -2.61 -9.23 -18.23
C ILE A 88 -3.91 -9.81 -18.76
N ASP A 89 -4.57 -10.65 -17.96
CA ASP A 89 -5.94 -11.09 -18.23
C ASP A 89 -6.94 -10.22 -17.45
N ASN A 90 -8.12 -10.02 -18.02
CA ASN A 90 -9.25 -9.39 -17.34
C ASN A 90 -10.55 -10.19 -17.51
N GLU A 91 -10.42 -11.48 -17.84
CA GLU A 91 -11.44 -12.54 -18.06
C GLU A 91 -12.46 -12.28 -19.16
N LYS A 92 -12.86 -11.03 -19.39
CA LYS A 92 -13.86 -10.61 -20.38
C LYS A 92 -13.45 -10.91 -21.83
N SER A 93 -12.16 -11.04 -22.10
CA SER A 93 -11.68 -11.12 -23.49
C SER A 93 -10.71 -12.25 -23.78
N LYS A 94 -10.16 -12.93 -22.74
CA LYS A 94 -9.07 -13.91 -22.88
C LYS A 94 -7.92 -13.43 -23.79
N LYS A 95 -7.74 -12.11 -23.89
CA LYS A 95 -6.72 -11.44 -24.71
C LYS A 95 -5.79 -10.68 -23.79
N ASN A 96 -4.51 -10.62 -24.15
CA ASN A 96 -3.53 -9.84 -23.42
C ASN A 96 -3.92 -8.35 -23.37
N GLN A 97 -4.14 -7.82 -22.16
CA GLN A 97 -4.54 -6.44 -21.92
C GLN A 97 -3.38 -5.46 -21.69
N MET A 98 -2.11 -5.88 -21.86
CA MET A 98 -0.95 -4.99 -21.69
C MET A 98 -1.04 -3.66 -22.46
N TYR A 99 -1.69 -3.64 -23.62
CA TYR A 99 -1.88 -2.42 -24.41
C TYR A 99 -2.72 -1.35 -23.67
N LYS A 100 -3.62 -1.74 -22.74
CA LYS A 100 -4.39 -0.78 -21.92
C LYS A 100 -3.53 -0.04 -20.90
N VAL A 101 -2.41 -0.65 -20.50
CA VAL A 101 -1.50 -0.08 -19.49
C VAL A 101 -0.33 0.66 -20.14
N PHE A 102 0.22 0.11 -21.23
CA PHE A 102 1.45 0.60 -21.86
C PHE A 102 1.28 1.17 -23.27
N GLY A 103 0.04 1.28 -23.77
CA GLY A 103 -0.31 1.96 -25.03
C GLY A 103 0.14 1.28 -26.33
N LYS A 104 0.97 0.23 -26.29
CA LYS A 104 1.49 -0.46 -27.48
C LYS A 104 0.97 -1.90 -27.56
N LYS A 105 0.24 -2.21 -28.64
CA LYS A 105 -0.13 -3.60 -28.99
C LYS A 105 1.13 -4.38 -29.40
N GLY A 106 1.18 -5.67 -29.06
CA GLY A 106 2.24 -6.58 -29.53
C GLY A 106 3.51 -6.65 -28.68
N LYS A 107 3.60 -5.93 -27.54
CA LYS A 107 4.69 -6.18 -26.58
C LYS A 107 4.53 -7.59 -25.98
N LYS A 108 5.54 -8.43 -26.18
CA LYS A 108 5.59 -9.80 -25.61
C LYS A 108 5.94 -9.81 -24.13
N ALA A 109 6.72 -8.83 -23.68
CA ALA A 109 7.15 -8.66 -22.30
C ALA A 109 7.45 -7.18 -22.02
N VAL A 110 7.31 -6.75 -20.77
CA VAL A 110 7.71 -5.44 -20.27
C VAL A 110 8.59 -5.63 -19.04
N PHE A 111 9.81 -5.12 -19.09
CA PHE A 111 10.72 -5.12 -17.94
C PHE A 111 10.13 -4.25 -16.83
N ALA A 112 10.08 -4.79 -15.61
CA ALA A 112 9.44 -4.17 -14.45
C ALA A 112 10.40 -3.29 -13.65
N ASP A 113 11.08 -2.35 -14.32
CA ASP A 113 12.06 -1.44 -13.71
C ASP A 113 11.49 -0.53 -12.60
N TRP A 114 10.17 -0.33 -12.59
CA TRP A 114 9.46 0.40 -11.55
C TRP A 114 9.36 -0.39 -10.22
N PHE A 115 9.44 -1.72 -10.25
CA PHE A 115 9.13 -2.54 -9.08
C PHE A 115 10.37 -2.78 -8.21
N SER A 116 10.22 -2.49 -6.91
CA SER A 116 11.16 -2.91 -5.86
C SER A 116 10.38 -3.41 -4.66
N GLY A 117 10.71 -4.60 -4.18
CA GLY A 117 9.96 -5.26 -3.10
C GLY A 117 10.33 -6.73 -2.95
N VAL A 118 9.57 -7.44 -2.12
CA VAL A 118 9.65 -8.89 -2.00
C VAL A 118 8.42 -9.51 -2.66
N ILE A 119 8.65 -10.44 -3.59
CA ILE A 119 7.60 -11.24 -4.21
C ILE A 119 7.53 -12.57 -3.46
N VAL A 120 6.34 -12.90 -2.95
CA VAL A 120 6.05 -14.23 -2.41
C VAL A 120 5.29 -15.03 -3.46
N ALA A 121 5.80 -16.21 -3.82
CA ALA A 121 5.14 -17.07 -4.81
C ALA A 121 5.25 -18.54 -4.43
N ASP A 122 4.15 -19.29 -4.51
CA ASP A 122 4.08 -20.67 -4.06
C ASP A 122 3.55 -21.62 -5.15
N ASN A 123 3.77 -22.92 -4.96
CA ASN A 123 3.22 -23.96 -5.84
C ASN A 123 1.91 -24.56 -5.30
N PHE A 124 1.30 -23.97 -4.27
CA PHE A 124 0.24 -24.61 -3.47
C PHE A 124 -1.04 -24.87 -4.27
N SER A 125 -1.37 -23.97 -5.20
CA SER A 125 -2.61 -24.08 -6.01
C SER A 125 -2.55 -25.14 -7.11
N PHE A 126 -1.40 -25.80 -7.28
CA PHE A 126 -1.19 -26.88 -8.24
C PHE A 126 -1.07 -28.25 -7.56
N LEU A 127 -1.29 -28.31 -6.24
CA LEU A 127 -1.23 -29.56 -5.50
C LEU A 127 -2.57 -30.30 -5.62
N GLU A 128 -2.50 -31.58 -5.97
CA GLU A 128 -3.69 -32.43 -6.00
C GLU A 128 -4.25 -32.65 -4.60
N VAL A 129 -5.57 -32.61 -4.50
CA VAL A 129 -6.32 -32.99 -3.31
C VAL A 129 -6.87 -34.40 -3.55
N ASP A 130 -6.77 -35.27 -2.55
CA ASP A 130 -7.41 -36.58 -2.59
C ASP A 130 -8.92 -36.51 -2.36
N ASP A 131 -9.58 -37.64 -2.52
CA ASP A 131 -11.04 -37.76 -2.37
C ASP A 131 -11.53 -37.42 -0.95
N ASN A 132 -10.62 -37.34 0.02
CA ASN A 132 -10.89 -36.97 1.41
C ASN A 132 -10.57 -35.49 1.71
N GLY A 133 -10.21 -34.69 0.71
CA GLY A 133 -9.86 -33.28 0.91
C GLY A 133 -8.43 -33.06 1.41
N LYS A 134 -7.58 -34.09 1.44
CA LYS A 134 -6.18 -33.98 1.89
C LYS A 134 -5.24 -33.75 0.71
N ILE A 135 -4.28 -32.85 0.88
CA ILE A 135 -3.29 -32.49 -0.14
C ILE A 135 -2.31 -33.66 -0.31
N LYS A 136 -2.30 -34.30 -1.49
CA LYS A 136 -1.51 -35.51 -1.79
C LYS A 136 0.00 -35.29 -1.69
N ASN A 137 0.48 -34.06 -1.97
CA ASN A 137 1.91 -33.75 -2.11
C ASN A 137 2.36 -32.56 -1.24
N LEU A 138 1.82 -32.43 -0.03
CA LEU A 138 2.15 -31.32 0.88
C LEU A 138 3.66 -31.21 1.15
N ASP A 139 4.39 -32.34 1.22
CA ASP A 139 5.83 -32.35 1.49
C ASP A 139 6.67 -31.78 0.32
N SER A 140 6.10 -31.74 -0.89
CA SER A 140 6.73 -31.12 -2.07
C SER A 140 6.36 -29.64 -2.24
N SER A 141 5.54 -29.10 -1.33
CA SER A 141 5.07 -27.72 -1.40
C SER A 141 6.09 -26.73 -0.85
N PHE A 142 6.28 -25.62 -1.54
CA PHE A 142 7.24 -24.57 -1.17
C PHE A 142 6.73 -23.19 -1.57
N SER A 143 7.31 -22.19 -0.92
CA SER A 143 7.19 -20.78 -1.30
C SER A 143 8.56 -20.21 -1.63
N TYR A 144 8.63 -19.47 -2.73
CA TYR A 144 9.71 -18.56 -3.02
C TYR A 144 9.44 -17.21 -2.36
N TYR A 145 10.50 -16.65 -1.77
CA TYR A 145 10.58 -15.25 -1.39
C TYR A 145 11.67 -14.61 -2.24
N ILE A 146 11.31 -13.68 -3.10
CA ILE A 146 12.19 -13.13 -4.15
C ILE A 146 12.32 -11.64 -3.92
N TYR A 147 13.51 -11.19 -3.51
CA TYR A 147 13.82 -9.77 -3.37
C TYR A 147 14.19 -9.19 -4.74
N VAL A 148 13.41 -8.21 -5.18
CA VAL A 148 13.58 -7.49 -6.44
C VAL A 148 13.87 -6.02 -6.16
N ARG A 149 14.86 -5.45 -6.86
CA ARG A 149 15.19 -4.02 -6.82
C ARG A 149 15.23 -3.46 -8.24
N LYS A 150 14.36 -2.49 -8.52
CA LYS A 150 14.19 -1.85 -9.85
C LYS A 150 14.10 -2.89 -10.98
N GLY A 151 13.29 -3.92 -10.77
CA GLY A 151 13.07 -5.03 -11.69
C GLY A 151 14.14 -6.12 -11.70
N PHE A 152 15.28 -5.94 -11.02
CA PHE A 152 16.35 -6.94 -10.93
C PHE A 152 16.22 -7.80 -9.68
N VAL A 153 16.25 -9.12 -9.84
CA VAL A 153 16.31 -10.07 -8.73
C VAL A 153 17.66 -9.92 -8.03
N GLN A 154 17.64 -9.61 -6.75
CA GLN A 154 18.85 -9.46 -5.93
C GLN A 154 19.18 -10.77 -5.21
N ASN A 155 18.15 -11.45 -4.70
CA ASN A 155 18.27 -12.71 -3.97
C ASN A 155 16.90 -13.41 -3.94
N TYR A 156 16.88 -14.72 -3.71
CA TYR A 156 15.67 -15.46 -3.40
C TYR A 156 15.95 -16.63 -2.45
N GLU A 157 14.91 -17.02 -1.72
CA GLU A 157 14.89 -18.23 -0.88
C GLU A 157 13.72 -19.11 -1.30
N LYS A 158 13.98 -20.42 -1.45
CA LYS A 158 12.95 -21.44 -1.62
C LYS A 158 12.75 -22.15 -0.30
N ILE A 159 11.57 -21.99 0.30
CA ILE A 159 11.28 -22.49 1.65
C ILE A 159 10.14 -23.49 1.57
N PRO A 160 10.32 -24.75 2.01
CA PRO A 160 9.21 -25.69 2.11
C PRO A 160 8.11 -25.18 3.04
N ILE A 161 6.84 -25.34 2.67
CA ILE A 161 5.71 -24.75 3.42
C ILE A 161 5.63 -25.31 4.86
N PHE A 162 5.98 -26.57 5.07
CA PHE A 162 5.99 -27.15 6.42
C PHE A 162 7.01 -26.46 7.36
N GLU A 163 8.10 -25.89 6.82
CA GLU A 163 9.07 -25.12 7.62
C GLU A 163 8.54 -23.73 8.00
N LEU A 164 7.72 -23.13 7.14
CA LEU A 164 7.01 -21.89 7.45
C LEU A 164 5.98 -22.12 8.56
N ALA A 165 5.27 -23.25 8.52
CA ALA A 165 4.26 -23.60 9.52
C ALA A 165 4.86 -23.98 10.89
N ASN A 166 6.04 -24.62 10.89
CA ASN A 166 6.68 -25.05 12.13
C ASN A 166 7.41 -23.89 12.83
N LYS A 167 6.77 -23.31 13.85
CA LYS A 167 7.34 -22.23 14.68
C LYS A 167 8.55 -22.67 15.52
N ASN A 168 8.67 -23.96 15.81
CA ASN A 168 9.75 -24.51 16.64
C ASN A 168 10.98 -24.92 15.84
N LYS A 169 10.88 -25.00 14.51
CA LYS A 169 12.03 -25.33 13.66
C LYS A 169 12.91 -24.10 13.50
N GLU A 170 14.16 -24.24 13.92
CA GLU A 170 15.20 -23.25 13.66
C GLU A 170 15.39 -23.12 12.14
N LYS A 171 15.28 -21.89 11.65
CA LYS A 171 15.42 -21.55 10.23
C LYS A 171 16.86 -21.13 9.97
N SER A 172 17.38 -21.43 8.78
CA SER A 172 18.73 -20.97 8.40
C SER A 172 18.83 -19.43 8.51
N PRO A 173 20.02 -18.86 8.80
CA PRO A 173 20.18 -17.40 8.87
C PRO A 173 19.70 -16.68 7.60
N ARG A 174 19.94 -17.23 6.42
CA ARG A 174 19.49 -16.68 5.13
C ARG A 174 17.96 -16.69 5.01
N THR A 175 17.33 -17.78 5.44
CA THR A 175 15.88 -17.91 5.48
C THR A 175 15.26 -16.90 6.46
N GLN A 176 15.84 -16.76 7.66
CA GLN A 176 15.38 -15.76 8.65
C GLN A 176 15.51 -14.34 8.10
N GLU A 177 16.63 -14.02 7.45
CA GLU A 177 16.86 -12.72 6.83
C GLU A 177 15.82 -12.40 5.76
N MET A 178 15.51 -13.35 4.87
CA MET A 178 14.53 -13.16 3.81
C MET A 178 13.09 -13.00 4.35
N LEU A 179 12.72 -13.79 5.37
CA LEU A 179 11.42 -13.63 6.04
C LEU A 179 11.32 -12.29 6.77
N SER A 180 12.41 -11.86 7.41
CA SER A 180 12.49 -10.56 8.08
C SER A 180 12.38 -9.40 7.09
N LEU A 181 13.04 -9.50 5.93
CA LEU A 181 12.92 -8.53 4.83
C LEU A 181 11.48 -8.45 4.31
N ASN A 182 10.85 -9.60 4.07
CA ASN A 182 9.45 -9.66 3.65
C ASN A 182 8.51 -9.00 4.67
N GLN A 183 8.70 -9.28 5.97
CA GLN A 183 7.88 -8.70 7.02
C GLN A 183 8.03 -7.18 7.10
N ARG A 184 9.26 -6.65 6.94
CA ARG A 184 9.50 -5.20 6.87
C ARG A 184 8.86 -4.58 5.63
N TYR A 185 8.96 -5.25 4.48
CA TYR A 185 8.34 -4.81 3.23
C TYR A 185 6.82 -4.67 3.38
N ILE A 186 6.15 -5.73 3.82
CA ILE A 186 4.71 -5.73 4.10
C ILE A 186 4.35 -4.63 5.10
N SER A 187 5.05 -4.60 6.23
CA SER A 187 4.81 -3.61 7.29
C SER A 187 4.95 -2.17 6.79
N TYR A 188 5.96 -1.88 5.97
CA TYR A 188 6.21 -0.55 5.44
C TYR A 188 5.07 -0.10 4.54
N TYR A 189 4.70 -0.90 3.53
CA TYR A 189 3.64 -0.54 2.59
C TYR A 189 2.25 -0.52 3.24
N PHE A 190 2.01 -1.39 4.22
CA PHE A 190 0.76 -1.37 5.00
C PHE A 190 0.56 -0.05 5.76
N ARG A 191 1.64 0.63 6.15
CA ARG A 191 1.60 1.89 6.89
C ARG A 191 1.83 3.14 6.05
N LEU A 192 2.26 2.98 4.80
CA LEU A 192 2.69 4.07 3.91
C LEU A 192 1.60 5.08 3.61
N GLN A 193 0.32 4.67 3.63
CA GLN A 193 -0.84 5.51 3.32
C GLN A 193 -1.49 6.16 4.56
N SER A 194 -0.73 6.29 5.66
CA SER A 194 -1.21 7.00 6.85
C SER A 194 -1.11 8.51 6.62
N ASN A 195 -2.13 9.26 7.02
CA ASN A 195 -2.09 10.72 6.96
C ASN A 195 -1.17 11.27 8.05
N ASP A 196 -0.43 12.33 7.75
CA ASP A 196 0.37 13.05 8.74
C ASP A 196 -0.50 13.98 9.59
N SER A 197 -0.02 14.33 10.79
CA SER A 197 -0.63 15.36 11.63
C SER A 197 -0.12 16.75 11.26
N ILE A 198 -0.98 17.76 11.30
CA ILE A 198 -0.59 19.16 11.07
C ILE A 198 -1.26 20.10 12.08
N TYR A 199 -0.47 20.96 12.70
CA TYR A 199 -0.95 22.08 13.50
C TYR A 199 -1.04 23.33 12.64
N TYR A 200 -2.26 23.83 12.47
CA TYR A 200 -2.52 25.05 11.71
C TYR A 200 -3.71 25.80 12.29
N LYS A 201 -3.60 27.14 12.40
CA LYS A 201 -4.62 28.02 13.03
C LYS A 201 -5.03 27.58 14.43
N ASN A 202 -4.04 27.16 15.25
CA ASN A 202 -4.22 26.65 16.61
C ASN A 202 -5.10 25.39 16.70
N GLN A 203 -5.17 24.62 15.62
CA GLN A 203 -5.94 23.38 15.57
C GLN A 203 -5.10 22.27 14.95
N GLU A 204 -5.22 21.05 15.49
CA GLU A 204 -4.65 19.85 14.90
C GLU A 204 -5.58 19.31 13.81
N GLY A 205 -5.02 18.97 12.67
CA GLY A 205 -5.70 18.31 11.57
C GLY A 205 -4.83 17.23 10.93
N ARG A 206 -5.36 16.62 9.87
CA ARG A 206 -4.65 15.67 9.03
C ARG A 206 -4.20 16.33 7.74
N LEU A 207 -2.93 16.16 7.38
CA LEU A 207 -2.36 16.63 6.14
C LEU A 207 -2.38 15.51 5.10
N THR A 208 -3.15 15.70 4.05
CA THR A 208 -3.34 14.71 2.99
C THR A 208 -2.96 15.29 1.64
N ARG A 209 -2.16 14.54 0.88
CA ARG A 209 -1.93 14.76 -0.55
C ARG A 209 -2.63 13.69 -1.38
N LYS A 210 -2.71 13.88 -2.70
CA LYS A 210 -3.45 12.96 -3.59
C LYS A 210 -2.96 11.51 -3.50
N GLU A 211 -1.65 11.33 -3.35
CA GLU A 211 -1.01 10.01 -3.26
C GLU A 211 -1.27 9.31 -1.92
N GLY A 212 -1.74 10.05 -0.90
CA GLY A 212 -2.05 9.52 0.44
C GLY A 212 -0.85 9.21 1.32
N THR A 213 0.39 9.38 0.83
CA THR A 213 1.61 9.13 1.61
C THR A 213 2.14 10.40 2.26
N SER A 214 2.99 10.25 3.29
CA SER A 214 3.60 11.38 4.02
C SER A 214 4.35 12.34 3.09
N PRO A 215 4.19 13.67 3.22
CA PRO A 215 4.87 14.65 2.38
C PRO A 215 6.40 14.69 2.54
N ILE A 216 6.97 14.10 3.59
CA ILE A 216 8.42 14.01 3.74
C ILE A 216 9.07 13.21 2.60
N LEU A 217 8.33 12.27 1.99
CA LEU A 217 8.82 11.48 0.87
C LEU A 217 9.12 12.31 -0.39
N SER A 218 8.55 13.52 -0.49
CA SER A 218 8.90 14.46 -1.56
C SER A 218 10.35 14.96 -1.47
N TYR A 219 10.93 15.00 -0.27
CA TYR A 219 12.36 15.28 -0.07
C TYR A 219 13.24 14.21 -0.74
N TYR A 220 12.71 12.99 -0.83
CA TYR A 220 13.36 11.82 -1.42
C TYR A 220 12.87 11.54 -2.84
N SER A 221 12.34 12.56 -3.53
CA SER A 221 11.84 12.45 -4.91
C SER A 221 10.78 11.36 -5.10
N GLU A 222 10.03 11.02 -4.04
CA GLU A 222 9.07 9.92 -4.02
C GLU A 222 9.66 8.52 -4.24
N ASP A 223 10.99 8.38 -4.29
CA ASP A 223 11.66 7.08 -4.31
C ASP A 223 11.77 6.57 -2.87
N ASN A 224 10.87 5.65 -2.51
CA ASN A 224 10.86 5.03 -1.18
C ASN A 224 12.18 4.31 -0.85
N LEU A 225 13.02 3.97 -1.83
CA LEU A 225 14.34 3.40 -1.58
C LEU A 225 15.37 4.44 -1.12
N LEU A 226 15.11 5.73 -1.35
CA LEU A 226 15.94 6.82 -0.85
C LEU A 226 15.57 7.23 0.58
N TRP A 227 14.39 6.85 1.06
CA TRP A 227 14.02 7.00 2.47
C TRP A 227 14.96 6.18 3.36
N PRO A 228 15.70 6.76 4.31
CA PRO A 228 16.75 6.04 5.06
C PRO A 228 16.22 4.91 5.96
N TYR A 229 14.95 4.99 6.36
CA TYR A 229 14.28 4.00 7.20
C TYR A 229 13.27 3.18 6.41
N ASN A 230 13.55 2.91 5.13
CA ASN A 230 12.73 2.04 4.31
C ASN A 230 12.84 0.57 4.76
N TRP A 231 12.10 -0.31 4.07
CA TRP A 231 12.02 -1.74 4.41
C TRP A 231 13.31 -2.54 4.20
N GLU A 232 14.30 -2.03 3.45
CA GLU A 232 15.63 -2.63 3.30
C GLU A 232 16.51 -2.39 4.54
N ASN A 233 16.21 -1.38 5.35
CA ASN A 233 16.97 -1.07 6.56
C ASN A 233 16.71 -2.14 7.64
N LYS A 234 17.78 -2.87 8.04
CA LYS A 234 17.71 -3.96 9.01
C LYS A 234 17.64 -3.49 10.46
N GLU A 235 18.22 -2.33 10.75
CA GLU A 235 18.32 -1.78 12.10
C GLU A 235 17.05 -1.04 12.50
N LYS A 236 16.55 -0.19 11.59
CA LYS A 236 15.41 0.69 11.83
C LYS A 236 14.64 0.92 10.54
N SER A 237 13.43 0.39 10.48
CA SER A 237 12.53 0.53 9.32
C SER A 237 11.14 0.99 9.76
N GLY A 238 10.44 1.69 8.88
CA GLY A 238 9.04 2.04 9.06
C GLY A 238 8.59 3.14 8.10
N ALA A 239 7.28 3.16 7.83
CA ALA A 239 6.69 4.22 7.04
C ALA A 239 6.75 5.53 7.82
N PRO A 240 7.13 6.65 7.19
CA PRO A 240 7.13 7.94 7.87
C PRO A 240 5.70 8.38 8.18
N HIS A 241 5.50 8.83 9.41
CA HIS A 241 4.32 9.55 9.86
C HIS A 241 4.79 10.80 10.61
N CYS A 242 4.58 11.96 9.99
CA CYS A 242 5.17 13.20 10.45
C CYS A 242 4.15 14.08 11.17
N THR A 243 4.68 14.96 12.02
CA THR A 243 3.93 16.09 12.57
C THR A 243 4.46 17.37 11.95
N TRP A 244 3.55 18.16 11.41
CA TRP A 244 3.84 19.43 10.77
C TRP A 244 3.28 20.60 11.58
N ASN A 245 3.90 21.76 11.46
CA ASN A 245 3.41 23.00 12.03
C ASN A 245 3.44 24.11 10.98
N VAL A 246 2.43 24.97 10.99
CA VAL A 246 2.36 26.12 10.09
C VAL A 246 2.46 27.41 10.88
N ALA A 247 3.51 28.19 10.61
CA ALA A 247 3.72 29.51 11.21
C ALA A 247 4.11 30.52 10.12
N ASP A 248 3.46 31.69 10.10
CA ASP A 248 3.68 32.74 9.11
C ASP A 248 3.61 32.24 7.66
N LYS A 249 2.62 31.38 7.38
CA LYS A 249 2.42 30.66 6.10
C LYS A 249 3.55 29.70 5.70
N LYS A 250 4.58 29.53 6.53
CA LYS A 250 5.65 28.55 6.33
C LYS A 250 5.32 27.23 7.02
N ILE A 251 5.71 26.13 6.39
CA ILE A 251 5.48 24.79 6.89
C ILE A 251 6.78 24.24 7.46
N TYR A 252 6.69 23.72 8.67
CA TYR A 252 7.81 23.15 9.40
C TYR A 252 7.50 21.70 9.76
N LEU A 253 8.49 20.84 9.61
CA LEU A 253 8.48 19.47 10.10
C LEU A 253 8.95 19.48 11.56
N THR A 254 8.11 19.05 12.49
CA THR A 254 8.40 19.12 13.94
C THR A 254 8.68 17.77 14.56
N ASP A 255 8.11 16.69 14.04
CA ASP A 255 8.35 15.33 14.52
C ASP A 255 8.27 14.33 13.37
N ILE A 256 9.01 13.23 13.49
CA ILE A 256 8.88 12.08 12.60
C ILE A 256 8.79 10.83 13.44
N THR A 257 7.71 10.08 13.23
CA THR A 257 7.49 8.78 13.84
C THR A 257 7.46 7.72 12.74
N LEU A 258 8.21 6.63 12.94
CA LEU A 258 8.17 5.45 12.10
C LEU A 258 7.02 4.56 12.54
N HIS A 259 6.12 4.26 11.62
CA HIS A 259 5.03 3.31 11.82
C HIS A 259 5.39 1.94 11.25
N THR A 260 5.25 0.90 12.08
CA THR A 260 5.45 -0.51 11.69
C THR A 260 4.32 -1.42 12.19
N GLY A 261 4.39 -2.70 11.83
CA GLY A 261 3.40 -3.72 12.15
C GLY A 261 2.15 -3.67 11.27
N THR A 262 1.42 -4.78 11.22
CA THR A 262 0.19 -4.96 10.41
C THR A 262 -1.08 -5.06 11.27
N ARG A 263 -0.99 -4.78 12.57
CA ARG A 263 -2.13 -4.88 13.50
C ARG A 263 -3.17 -3.79 13.21
N PHE A 264 -4.44 -4.17 13.15
CA PHE A 264 -5.54 -3.22 12.99
C PHE A 264 -5.71 -2.28 14.18
N ALA A 265 -5.32 -2.71 15.39
CA ALA A 265 -5.35 -1.89 16.60
C ALA A 265 -4.42 -0.66 16.55
N GLY A 266 -3.49 -0.61 15.60
CA GLY A 266 -2.57 0.51 15.42
C GLY A 266 -1.15 0.07 15.06
N PRO A 267 -0.30 1.00 14.61
CA PRO A 267 1.10 0.73 14.35
C PRO A 267 1.92 0.63 15.63
N ASP A 268 3.00 -0.14 15.58
CA ASP A 268 4.12 0.07 16.49
C ASP A 268 4.82 1.37 16.06
N LYS A 269 5.19 2.21 17.04
CA LYS A 269 5.69 3.57 16.80
C LYS A 269 7.12 3.73 17.28
N THR A 270 7.96 4.37 16.48
CA THR A 270 9.33 4.73 16.89
C THR A 270 9.69 6.11 16.38
N THR A 271 9.86 7.07 17.28
CA THR A 271 10.28 8.44 16.92
C THR A 271 11.74 8.47 16.49
N ILE A 272 12.05 9.28 15.48
CA ILE A 272 13.42 9.59 15.05
C ILE A 272 13.69 11.08 15.32
N PRO A 273 14.83 11.44 15.92
CA PRO A 273 15.26 12.83 16.02
C PRO A 273 15.37 13.45 14.63
N LEU A 274 14.85 14.68 14.45
CA LEU A 274 14.99 15.42 13.19
C LEU A 274 16.46 15.59 12.79
N SER A 275 17.36 15.69 13.77
CA SER A 275 18.81 15.83 13.55
C SER A 275 19.45 14.61 12.87
N GLU A 276 18.82 13.43 12.90
CA GLU A 276 19.29 12.26 12.14
C GLU A 276 19.13 12.48 10.62
N LEU A 277 18.17 13.31 10.19
CA LEU A 277 17.89 13.60 8.79
C LEU A 277 18.35 14.99 8.35
N PHE A 278 18.24 15.98 9.24
CA PHE A 278 18.46 17.39 8.97
C PHE A 278 19.43 17.97 9.98
N LYS A 279 20.70 18.12 9.57
CA LYS A 279 21.78 18.63 10.44
C LYS A 279 21.49 20.03 10.99
N ASP A 280 20.77 20.84 10.22
CA ASP A 280 20.43 22.22 10.56
C ASP A 280 19.01 22.37 11.13
N ALA A 281 18.42 21.29 11.67
CA ALA A 281 17.10 21.35 12.30
C ALA A 281 17.11 22.32 13.50
N ASN A 282 16.52 23.51 13.30
CA ASN A 282 16.28 24.46 14.38
C ASN A 282 15.14 23.94 15.26
N THR A 283 15.44 23.75 16.55
CA THR A 283 14.52 23.09 17.49
C THR A 283 13.31 23.94 17.88
N LYS A 284 13.32 25.27 17.64
CA LYS A 284 12.23 26.12 18.13
C LYS A 284 10.91 25.94 17.37
N ASN A 285 10.98 25.81 16.04
CA ASN A 285 9.79 25.71 15.18
C ASN A 285 9.74 24.41 14.36
N GLY A 286 10.77 23.57 14.45
CA GLY A 286 11.00 22.45 13.54
C GLY A 286 11.85 22.85 12.33
N HIS A 287 12.03 21.89 11.42
CA HIS A 287 12.81 22.08 10.21
C HIS A 287 11.93 22.66 9.09
N PHE A 288 12.34 23.80 8.50
CA PHE A 288 11.57 24.46 7.45
C PHE A 288 11.54 23.58 6.19
N ALA A 289 10.34 23.23 5.72
CA ALA A 289 10.14 22.30 4.62
C ALA A 289 10.19 23.01 3.26
N ASP A 290 11.30 23.66 2.94
CA ASP A 290 11.48 24.46 1.73
C ASP A 290 11.44 23.64 0.41
N TRP A 291 11.56 22.32 0.49
CA TRP A 291 11.36 21.40 -0.64
C TRP A 291 9.89 21.13 -0.94
N LEU A 292 8.98 21.41 0.00
CA LEU A 292 7.59 20.99 -0.11
C LEU A 292 6.85 21.83 -1.17
N ASN A 293 6.24 21.14 -2.12
CA ASN A 293 5.51 21.74 -3.23
C ASN A 293 4.26 20.92 -3.56
N GLY A 294 3.19 21.57 -4.00
CA GLY A 294 1.99 20.88 -4.50
C GLY A 294 0.68 21.37 -3.90
N ILE A 295 -0.33 20.50 -3.93
CA ILE A 295 -1.68 20.76 -3.42
C ILE A 295 -2.00 19.74 -2.35
N PHE A 296 -2.50 20.23 -1.23
CA PHE A 296 -2.77 19.42 -0.05
C PHE A 296 -4.13 19.79 0.51
N ILE A 297 -4.70 18.86 1.27
CA ILE A 297 -5.87 19.11 2.10
C ILE A 297 -5.46 19.00 3.55
N ILE A 298 -5.87 19.99 4.34
CA ILE A 298 -5.89 19.90 5.80
C ILE A 298 -7.31 19.52 6.18
N GLN A 299 -7.47 18.37 6.85
CA GLN A 299 -8.75 17.91 7.36
C GLN A 299 -8.78 18.07 8.87
N TYR A 300 -9.69 18.91 9.36
CA TYR A 300 -9.99 19.00 10.77
C TYR A 300 -11.15 18.08 11.11
N GLY A 301 -11.13 17.51 12.30
CA GLY A 301 -12.12 16.49 12.67
C GLY A 301 -11.72 15.74 13.93
N HIS A 302 -12.33 14.57 14.11
CA HIS A 302 -12.02 13.66 15.20
C HIS A 302 -12.15 12.21 14.73
N ASP A 303 -11.46 11.30 15.42
CA ASP A 303 -11.65 9.87 15.22
C ASP A 303 -12.92 9.39 15.95
N VAL A 304 -13.68 8.57 15.25
CA VAL A 304 -14.87 7.87 15.75
C VAL A 304 -14.55 6.38 15.75
N GLU A 305 -14.70 5.74 16.90
CA GLU A 305 -14.50 4.30 17.03
C GLU A 305 -15.70 3.54 16.45
N GLU A 306 -15.44 2.65 15.48
CA GLU A 306 -16.44 1.80 14.84
C GLU A 306 -16.08 0.32 15.06
N GLY A 307 -16.18 -0.11 16.32
CA GLY A 307 -15.89 -1.48 16.72
C GLY A 307 -14.41 -1.85 16.61
N PHE A 308 -13.99 -2.36 15.44
CA PHE A 308 -12.63 -2.86 15.21
C PHE A 308 -11.71 -1.89 14.46
N TYR A 309 -12.22 -0.73 14.03
CA TYR A 309 -11.44 0.29 13.35
C TYR A 309 -11.86 1.70 13.78
N THR A 310 -11.03 2.69 13.47
CA THR A 310 -11.34 4.11 13.65
C THR A 310 -11.65 4.75 12.30
N ARG A 311 -12.74 5.52 12.25
CA ARG A 311 -13.09 6.36 11.09
C ARG A 311 -12.90 7.82 11.49
N PHE A 312 -12.24 8.58 10.64
CA PHE A 312 -12.12 10.02 10.86
C PHE A 312 -13.31 10.77 10.29
N GLU A 313 -13.96 11.56 11.14
CA GLU A 313 -15.03 12.45 10.74
C GLU A 313 -14.51 13.86 10.57
N ALA A 314 -14.31 14.25 9.31
CA ALA A 314 -13.96 15.63 8.98
C ALA A 314 -15.10 16.59 9.37
N SER A 315 -14.77 17.63 10.12
CA SER A 315 -15.62 18.78 10.40
C SER A 315 -15.38 19.92 9.42
N GLU A 316 -14.15 20.04 8.92
CA GLU A 316 -13.72 21.08 7.99
C GLU A 316 -12.58 20.56 7.10
N ASN A 317 -12.55 21.01 5.84
CA ASN A 317 -11.48 20.73 4.91
C ASN A 317 -10.95 22.05 4.34
N ILE A 318 -9.63 22.23 4.35
CA ILE A 318 -8.94 23.37 3.75
C ILE A 318 -8.07 22.86 2.61
N LEU A 319 -8.28 23.38 1.41
CA LEU A 319 -7.41 23.18 0.26
C LEU A 319 -6.28 24.20 0.30
N ILE A 320 -5.04 23.73 0.36
CA ILE A 320 -3.86 24.60 0.31
C ILE A 320 -2.99 24.29 -0.91
N SER A 321 -2.38 25.33 -1.46
CA SER A 321 -1.29 25.21 -2.44
C SER A 321 0.00 25.69 -1.78
N ILE A 322 1.03 24.85 -1.85
CA ILE A 322 2.34 25.10 -1.26
C ILE A 322 3.37 25.28 -2.38
N LYS A 323 4.20 26.31 -2.25
CA LYS A 323 5.40 26.52 -3.07
C LYS A 323 6.60 26.76 -2.18
N ASN A 324 7.62 25.92 -2.30
CA ASN A 324 8.85 25.96 -1.51
C ASN A 324 8.59 26.10 -0.01
N GLY A 325 7.71 25.26 0.54
CA GLY A 325 7.33 25.27 1.95
C GLY A 325 6.42 26.42 2.38
N ILE A 326 5.96 27.28 1.46
CA ILE A 326 5.10 28.44 1.75
C ILE A 326 3.69 28.20 1.20
N ILE A 327 2.67 28.39 2.03
CA ILE A 327 1.26 28.40 1.61
C ILE A 327 1.00 29.65 0.78
N VAL A 328 0.74 29.47 -0.51
CA VAL A 328 0.48 30.56 -1.48
C VAL A 328 -1.01 30.74 -1.79
N LYS A 329 -1.81 29.70 -1.62
CA LYS A 329 -3.28 29.74 -1.75
C LYS A 329 -3.93 28.86 -0.70
N GLU A 330 -5.12 29.27 -0.27
CA GLU A 330 -5.91 28.59 0.75
C GLU A 330 -7.40 28.80 0.46
N TYR A 331 -8.17 27.72 0.52
CA TYR A 331 -9.63 27.77 0.32
C TYR A 331 -10.34 26.80 1.27
N ALA A 332 -11.35 27.29 1.99
CA ALA A 332 -12.23 26.43 2.77
C ALA A 332 -13.20 25.67 1.85
N LEU A 333 -13.27 24.34 1.97
CA LEU A 333 -14.12 23.47 1.18
C LEU A 333 -15.40 23.02 1.93
N GLY A 334 -15.43 23.23 3.25
CA GLY A 334 -16.53 22.83 4.14
C GLY A 334 -16.52 21.36 4.53
N LYS A 335 -17.46 20.99 5.44
CA LYS A 335 -17.57 19.65 6.03
C LYS A 335 -17.86 18.54 5.01
N ASN A 336 -18.78 18.79 4.09
CA ASN A 336 -19.29 17.80 3.14
C ASN A 336 -18.49 17.76 1.82
N PHE A 337 -17.21 18.11 1.86
CA PHE A 337 -16.36 18.03 0.69
C PHE A 337 -16.08 16.55 0.36
N ASP A 338 -16.47 16.14 -0.84
CA ASP A 338 -16.25 14.80 -1.35
C ASP A 338 -15.53 14.88 -2.69
N PHE A 339 -14.32 14.31 -2.75
CA PHE A 339 -13.51 14.26 -3.96
C PHE A 339 -14.16 13.46 -5.10
N SER A 340 -15.00 12.49 -4.76
CA SER A 340 -15.71 11.63 -5.70
C SER A 340 -16.98 12.27 -6.25
N ASN A 341 -17.58 13.19 -5.48
CA ASN A 341 -18.82 13.87 -5.82
C ASN A 341 -18.61 15.38 -6.05
N ARG A 342 -17.99 15.72 -7.20
CA ARG A 342 -17.75 17.11 -7.64
C ARG A 342 -19.02 17.83 -8.12
N GLN A 343 -20.20 17.49 -7.60
CA GLN A 343 -21.48 18.10 -8.02
C GLN A 343 -21.62 19.58 -7.63
N LYS A 344 -20.80 20.08 -6.70
CA LYS A 344 -20.72 21.52 -6.42
C LYS A 344 -19.84 22.21 -7.48
N GLN A 345 -20.41 23.19 -8.18
CA GLN A 345 -19.61 24.17 -8.93
C GLN A 345 -18.82 25.00 -7.93
N TYR A 346 -17.53 24.70 -7.81
CA TYR A 346 -16.63 25.54 -7.03
C TYR A 346 -16.22 26.75 -7.88
N PRO A 347 -15.78 27.87 -7.26
CA PRO A 347 -15.11 28.93 -7.97
C PRO A 347 -14.02 28.37 -8.91
N PRO A 348 -13.85 28.92 -10.14
CA PRO A 348 -12.92 28.38 -11.14
C PRO A 348 -11.49 28.16 -10.64
N GLU A 349 -11.02 28.99 -9.69
CA GLU A 349 -9.71 28.86 -9.08
C GLU A 349 -9.55 27.59 -8.23
N ILE A 350 -10.60 27.22 -7.48
CA ILE A 350 -10.63 25.99 -6.69
C ILE A 350 -10.71 24.79 -7.64
N GLU A 351 -11.53 24.85 -8.68
CA GLU A 351 -11.59 23.77 -9.68
C GLU A 351 -10.25 23.55 -10.38
N ALA A 352 -9.53 24.63 -10.70
CA ALA A 352 -8.21 24.54 -11.31
C ALA A 352 -7.20 23.82 -10.40
N LEU A 353 -7.23 24.09 -9.09
CA LEU A 353 -6.41 23.37 -8.11
C LEU A 353 -6.87 21.92 -7.94
N LEU A 354 -8.17 21.65 -7.86
CA LEU A 354 -8.71 20.28 -7.75
C LEU A 354 -8.55 19.44 -9.03
N LYS A 355 -8.13 20.03 -10.15
CA LYS A 355 -7.71 19.30 -11.36
C LYS A 355 -6.22 18.96 -11.34
N GLN A 356 -5.43 19.75 -10.62
CA GLN A 356 -4.00 19.49 -10.42
C GLN A 356 -3.78 18.49 -9.28
N TRP A 357 -4.61 18.56 -8.24
CA TRP A 357 -4.81 17.49 -7.26
C TRP A 357 -5.51 16.32 -7.94
#